data_AF-A0A1H7VUR2-F1
#
_entry.id   AF-A0A1H7VUR2-F1
#
_cell.length_a   1.000
_cell.length_b   1.000
_cell.length_c   1.000
_cell.angle_alpha   90.00
_cell.angle_beta   90.00
_cell.angle_gamma   90.00
#
_symmetry.space_group_name_H-M   'P 1'
#
loop_
_entity.id
_entity.type
_entity.pdbx_description
1 polymer ?
#
loop_
_entity_poly.entity_id
_entity_poly.type
_entity_poly.pdbx_seq_one_letter_code
_entity_poly.pdbx_strand_id
1 'polypeptide(L)'
;MGQPGDRTFYLQATDDTGRTVSVALEKNQVQVLAERMNDLLDEISGRAGTVIPPEADVDDLEPLSAPVDEEFRVAAMGLAWDGTEEAVVVEAVAAGEEPIEEDVILSDSEEGPDALRVTITPMAARAFVARARRVVAAGRPSCPLCSLPLDPVGHVCPRQNGYRR
;
A
#
# COMPACT_ATOMS: atom_id res chain seq x y z
N MET A 1 -4.95 5.96 10.72
CA MET A 1 -5.22 6.84 11.88
C MET A 1 -6.40 6.28 12.67
N GLY A 2 -6.54 6.53 13.97
CA GLY A 2 -7.73 6.13 14.74
C GLY A 2 -7.62 4.88 15.61
N GLN A 3 -8.67 4.63 16.42
CA GLN A 3 -8.77 3.48 17.34
C GLN A 3 -8.98 2.16 16.58
N PRO A 4 -8.58 0.99 17.12
CA PRO A 4 -8.89 -0.29 16.51
C PRO A 4 -10.40 -0.46 16.30
N GLY A 5 -10.85 -0.52 15.04
CA GLY A 5 -12.27 -0.56 14.65
C GLY A 5 -12.71 0.63 13.78
N ASP A 6 -12.15 1.82 14.01
CA ASP A 6 -12.48 3.08 13.30
C ASP A 6 -11.25 3.64 12.58
N ARG A 7 -10.44 2.77 11.98
CA ARG A 7 -9.21 3.19 11.31
C ARG A 7 -9.46 3.61 9.87
N THR A 8 -9.19 4.88 9.58
CA THR A 8 -9.03 5.35 8.20
C THR A 8 -7.59 5.12 7.75
N PHE A 9 -7.44 4.56 6.54
CA PHE A 9 -6.16 4.41 5.86
C PHE A 9 -6.05 5.48 4.79
N TYR A 10 -4.84 5.99 4.59
CA TYR A 10 -4.53 6.99 3.58
C TYR A 10 -3.33 6.53 2.76
N LEU A 11 -3.36 6.78 1.46
CA LEU A 11 -2.23 6.71 0.56
C LEU A 11 -1.76 8.15 0.33
N GLN A 12 -0.48 8.40 0.56
CA GLN A 12 0.15 9.67 0.27
C GLN A 12 1.14 9.52 -0.88
N ALA A 13 1.04 10.43 -1.85
CA ALA A 13 2.01 10.60 -2.91
C ALA A 13 2.60 12.00 -2.80
N THR A 14 3.92 12.12 -2.95
CA THR A 14 4.61 13.42 -2.94
C THR A 14 5.38 13.54 -4.24
N ASP A 15 5.18 14.64 -4.96
CA ASP A 15 5.92 14.93 -6.18
C ASP A 15 7.31 15.52 -5.90
N ASP A 16 8.08 15.75 -6.96
CA ASP A 16 9.43 16.31 -6.90
C ASP A 16 9.48 17.76 -6.40
N THR A 17 8.37 18.49 -6.50
CA THR A 17 8.22 19.85 -5.94
C THR A 17 7.93 19.84 -4.44
N GLY A 18 7.62 18.67 -3.88
CA GLY A 18 7.26 18.49 -2.47
C GLY A 18 5.78 18.64 -2.19
N ARG A 19 4.91 18.69 -3.22
CA ARG A 19 3.46 18.70 -3.03
C ARG A 19 2.99 17.29 -2.66
N THR A 20 2.34 17.17 -1.52
CA THR A 20 1.74 15.91 -1.06
C THR A 20 0.24 15.89 -1.35
N VAL A 21 -0.24 14.78 -1.89
CA VAL A 21 -1.66 14.45 -2.08
C VAL A 21 -2.01 13.27 -1.21
N SER A 22 -3.18 13.29 -0.54
CA SER A 22 -3.67 12.17 0.27
C SER A 22 -5.03 11.70 -0.20
N VAL A 23 -5.18 10.39 -0.43
CA VAL A 23 -6.48 9.76 -0.75
C VAL A 23 -6.83 8.72 0.30
N ALA A 24 -8.12 8.57 0.60
CA ALA A 24 -8.59 7.62 1.61
C ALA A 24 -8.86 6.23 1.02
N LEU A 25 -8.43 5.19 1.73
CA LEU A 25 -8.61 3.80 1.34
C LEU A 25 -9.25 2.99 2.46
N GLU A 26 -9.89 1.90 2.06
CA GLU A 26 -10.23 0.82 2.96
C GLU A 26 -9.01 -0.05 3.30
N LYS A 27 -9.05 -0.72 4.45
CA LYS A 27 -8.00 -1.65 4.87
C LYS A 27 -7.75 -2.74 3.81
N ASN A 28 -8.82 -3.28 3.23
CA ASN A 28 -8.73 -4.34 2.24
C ASN A 28 -8.05 -3.84 0.96
N GLN A 29 -8.34 -2.61 0.52
CA GLN A 29 -7.66 -1.99 -0.63
C GLN A 29 -6.14 -1.88 -0.37
N VAL A 30 -5.72 -1.40 0.80
CA VAL A 30 -4.27 -1.33 1.14
C VAL A 30 -3.61 -2.72 1.09
N GLN A 31 -4.30 -3.74 1.60
CA GLN A 31 -3.81 -5.11 1.57
C GLN A 31 -3.66 -5.65 0.14
N VAL A 32 -4.72 -5.53 -0.68
CA VAL A 32 -4.73 -5.99 -2.06
C VAL A 32 -3.69 -5.24 -2.90
N LEU A 33 -3.53 -3.93 -2.69
CA LEU A 33 -2.51 -3.14 -3.39
C LEU A 33 -1.10 -3.64 -3.07
N ALA A 34 -0.80 -3.91 -1.79
CA ALA A 34 0.51 -4.42 -1.39
C ALA A 34 0.78 -5.84 -1.93
N GLU A 35 -0.23 -6.71 -1.94
CA GLU A 35 -0.12 -8.06 -2.50
C GLU A 35 0.11 -8.01 -4.00
N ARG A 36 -0.75 -7.32 -4.76
CA ARG A 36 -0.63 -7.20 -6.22
C ARG A 36 0.66 -6.51 -6.66
N MET A 37 1.11 -5.49 -5.91
CA MET A 37 2.38 -4.82 -6.19
C MET A 37 3.58 -5.74 -6.00
N ASN A 38 3.54 -6.60 -4.98
CA ASN A 38 4.59 -7.60 -4.79
C ASN A 38 4.60 -8.63 -5.92
N ASP A 39 3.42 -9.16 -6.27
CA ASP A 39 3.29 -10.16 -7.33
C ASP A 39 3.76 -9.63 -8.68
N LEU A 40 3.41 -8.37 -9.01
CA LEU A 40 3.91 -7.69 -10.20
C LEU A 40 5.44 -7.63 -10.20
N LEU A 41 6.05 -7.15 -9.11
CA LEU A 41 7.51 -7.03 -9.03
C LEU A 41 8.20 -8.40 -9.15
N ASP A 42 7.62 -9.44 -8.56
CA ASP A 42 8.15 -10.81 -8.66
C ASP A 42 8.04 -11.36 -10.08
N GLU A 43 6.93 -11.11 -10.78
CA GLU A 43 6.77 -11.46 -12.20
C GLU A 43 7.82 -10.75 -13.09
N ILE A 44 8.00 -9.44 -12.89
CA ILE A 44 8.97 -8.65 -13.66
C ILE A 44 10.41 -9.08 -13.36
N SER A 45 10.72 -9.51 -12.13
CA SER A 45 12.07 -9.92 -11.74
C SER A 45 12.62 -11.10 -12.55
N GLY A 46 11.74 -11.92 -13.15
CA GLY A 46 12.11 -13.03 -14.02
C GLY A 46 12.45 -12.64 -15.46
N ARG A 47 12.23 -11.37 -15.85
CA ARG A 47 12.45 -10.89 -17.22
C ARG A 47 13.92 -10.51 -17.43
N ALA A 48 14.45 -10.87 -18.59
CA ALA A 48 15.83 -10.53 -18.94
C ALA A 48 16.01 -9.01 -19.09
N GLY A 49 17.00 -8.45 -18.39
CA GLY A 49 17.37 -7.04 -18.52
C GLY A 49 16.74 -6.11 -17.48
N THR A 50 15.79 -6.58 -16.66
CA THR A 50 15.21 -5.78 -15.58
C THR A 50 15.79 -6.19 -14.23
N VAL A 51 16.24 -5.21 -13.45
CA VAL A 51 16.76 -5.45 -12.09
C VAL A 51 15.73 -4.99 -11.07
N ILE A 52 14.98 -5.96 -10.53
CA ILE A 52 14.05 -5.71 -9.42
C ILE A 52 14.76 -5.97 -8.09
N PRO A 53 14.74 -5.02 -7.14
CA PRO A 53 15.31 -5.24 -5.83
C PRO A 53 14.58 -6.37 -5.09
N PRO A 54 15.28 -7.10 -4.20
CA PRO A 54 14.64 -8.10 -3.36
C PRO A 54 13.59 -7.47 -2.46
N GLU A 55 12.80 -8.30 -1.78
CA GLU A 55 11.91 -7.83 -0.73
C GLU A 55 12.67 -6.95 0.29
N ALA A 56 12.08 -5.82 0.62
CA ALA A 56 12.68 -4.86 1.54
C ALA A 56 12.22 -5.14 2.97
N ASP A 57 13.16 -5.16 3.90
CA ASP A 57 12.84 -4.95 5.32
C ASP A 57 12.86 -3.45 5.60
N VAL A 58 11.66 -2.88 5.80
CA VAL A 58 11.50 -1.43 6.01
C VAL A 58 11.20 -1.14 7.46
N ASP A 59 12.19 -0.63 8.18
CA ASP A 59 12.02 -0.08 9.53
C ASP A 59 11.46 1.34 9.56
N ASP A 60 11.31 1.96 8.40
CA ASP A 60 10.58 3.21 8.24
C ASP A 60 9.08 3.00 8.49
N LEU A 61 8.70 3.39 9.70
CA LEU A 61 7.33 3.51 10.19
C LEU A 61 7.01 4.97 10.50
N GLU A 62 7.66 5.92 9.80
CA GLU A 62 7.38 7.34 9.96
C GLU A 62 5.88 7.58 9.78
N PRO A 63 5.30 8.55 10.52
CA PRO A 63 3.90 8.90 10.34
C PRO A 63 3.63 9.46 8.94
N LEU A 64 2.36 9.57 8.58
CA LEU A 64 1.94 10.36 7.42
C LEU A 64 2.40 11.82 7.59
N SER A 65 2.71 12.47 6.47
CA SER A 65 3.00 13.90 6.45
C SER A 65 1.74 14.68 6.85
N ALA A 66 1.89 15.62 7.78
CA ALA A 66 0.80 16.46 8.25
C ALA A 66 0.80 17.83 7.53
N PRO A 67 -0.38 18.41 7.24
CA PRO A 67 -1.73 17.88 7.48
C PRO A 67 -2.09 16.72 6.53
N VAL A 68 -2.98 15.83 6.98
CA VAL A 68 -3.55 14.76 6.14
C VAL A 68 -4.92 15.23 5.68
N ASP A 69 -4.94 15.92 4.54
CA ASP A 69 -6.16 16.41 3.91
C ASP A 69 -6.63 15.38 2.86
N GLU A 70 -7.82 14.82 3.07
CA GLU A 70 -8.44 13.83 2.18
C GLU A 70 -8.95 14.52 0.92
N GLU A 71 -8.36 14.22 -0.24
CA GLU A 71 -8.87 14.71 -1.53
C GLU A 71 -10.14 13.96 -1.92
N PHE A 72 -10.09 12.62 -1.89
CA PHE A 72 -11.23 11.75 -2.17
C PHE A 72 -11.05 10.35 -1.57
N ARG A 73 -12.13 9.56 -1.64
CA ARG A 73 -12.15 8.14 -1.25
C ARG A 73 -12.02 7.24 -2.46
N VAL A 74 -11.06 6.34 -2.41
CA VAL A 74 -10.75 5.41 -3.50
C VAL A 74 -11.84 4.35 -3.63
N ALA A 75 -12.36 4.18 -4.83
CA ALA A 75 -13.32 3.14 -5.19
C ALA A 75 -12.63 1.98 -5.93
N ALA A 76 -11.71 2.30 -6.85
CA ALA A 76 -10.98 1.32 -7.65
C ALA A 76 -9.49 1.66 -7.73
N MET A 77 -8.66 0.66 -8.00
CA MET A 77 -7.21 0.84 -8.14
C MET A 77 -6.65 0.01 -9.28
N GLY A 78 -5.73 0.63 -10.01
CA GLY A 78 -4.94 0.02 -11.08
C GLY A 78 -3.47 -0.13 -10.69
N LEU A 79 -2.82 -1.13 -11.27
CA LEU A 79 -1.40 -1.35 -11.12
C LEU A 79 -0.80 -1.84 -12.44
N ALA A 80 0.28 -1.21 -12.89
CA ALA A 80 1.01 -1.63 -14.08
C ALA A 80 2.53 -1.47 -13.93
N TRP A 81 3.26 -2.14 -14.81
CA TRP A 81 4.69 -1.95 -15.01
C TRP A 81 4.92 -1.16 -16.30
N ASP A 82 5.61 -0.03 -16.19
CA ASP A 82 6.14 0.69 -17.34
C ASP A 82 7.52 0.12 -17.70
N GLY A 83 7.59 -0.59 -18.83
CA GLY A 83 8.84 -1.17 -19.33
C GLY A 83 9.82 -0.16 -19.96
N THR A 84 9.35 1.06 -20.27
CA THR A 84 10.17 2.14 -20.80
C THR A 84 10.86 2.89 -19.67
N GLU A 85 10.13 3.22 -18.61
CA GLU A 85 10.65 3.92 -17.44
C GLU A 85 11.21 3.00 -16.35
N GLU A 86 11.03 1.68 -16.51
CA GLU A 86 11.34 0.66 -15.51
C GLU A 86 10.72 0.97 -14.13
N ALA A 87 9.44 1.33 -14.17
CA ALA A 87 8.72 1.85 -13.01
C ALA A 87 7.37 1.16 -12.80
N VAL A 88 6.88 1.23 -11.55
CA VAL A 88 5.53 0.78 -11.19
C VAL A 88 4.59 1.97 -11.27
N VAL A 89 3.51 1.83 -12.01
CA VAL A 89 2.42 2.82 -12.08
C VAL A 89 1.28 2.33 -11.20
N VAL A 90 0.90 3.15 -10.22
CA VAL A 90 -0.26 2.94 -9.37
C VAL A 90 -1.30 3.98 -9.74
N GLU A 91 -2.54 3.55 -9.94
CA GLU A 91 -3.66 4.47 -10.10
C GLU A 91 -4.73 4.20 -9.05
N ALA A 92 -5.25 5.26 -8.44
CA ALA A 92 -6.34 5.20 -7.48
C ALA A 92 -7.47 6.13 -7.96
N VAL A 93 -8.65 5.57 -8.16
CA VAL A 93 -9.79 6.24 -8.80
C VAL A 93 -10.92 6.43 -7.79
N ALA A 94 -11.50 7.63 -7.73
CA ALA A 94 -12.64 7.97 -6.90
C ALA A 94 -13.92 7.27 -7.40
N ALA A 95 -14.94 7.19 -6.55
CA ALA A 95 -16.26 6.74 -6.98
C ALA A 95 -16.87 7.75 -7.96
N GLY A 96 -17.29 7.29 -9.14
CA GLY A 96 -18.07 8.08 -10.10
C GLY A 96 -19.58 7.86 -9.98
N GLU A 97 -20.34 8.55 -10.82
CA GLU A 97 -21.79 8.33 -10.97
C GLU A 97 -22.10 6.96 -11.62
N GLU A 98 -21.22 6.52 -12.51
CA GLU A 98 -21.28 5.23 -13.18
C GLU A 98 -20.29 4.23 -12.57
N PRO A 99 -20.59 2.93 -12.62
CA PRO A 99 -19.64 1.90 -12.20
C PRO A 99 -18.35 2.02 -13.02
N ILE A 100 -17.21 1.94 -12.33
CA ILE A 100 -15.89 2.02 -12.95
C ILE A 100 -15.62 0.70 -13.67
N GLU A 101 -15.45 0.74 -14.98
CA GLU A 101 -15.03 -0.41 -15.77
C GLU A 101 -13.51 -0.62 -15.62
N GLU A 102 -13.07 -1.87 -15.44
CA GLU A 102 -11.66 -2.19 -15.16
C GLU A 102 -10.71 -1.81 -16.30
N ASP A 103 -11.19 -1.78 -17.54
CA ASP A 103 -10.43 -1.40 -18.74
C ASP A 103 -10.26 0.12 -18.92
N VAL A 104 -11.02 0.92 -18.18
CA VAL A 104 -10.85 2.38 -18.11
C VAL A 104 -9.74 2.75 -17.11
N ILE A 105 -9.46 1.88 -16.13
CA ILE A 105 -8.38 2.07 -15.17
C ILE A 105 -7.03 1.92 -15.90
N LEU A 106 -6.13 2.89 -15.71
CA LEU A 106 -4.88 3.09 -16.44
C LEU A 106 -5.06 3.57 -17.89
N SER A 107 -6.26 3.97 -18.30
CA SER A 107 -6.48 4.69 -19.56
C SER A 107 -6.19 6.19 -19.39
N ASP A 108 -5.82 6.87 -20.48
CA ASP A 108 -5.63 8.33 -20.49
C ASP A 108 -6.94 9.09 -20.79
N SER A 109 -8.09 8.53 -20.38
CA SER A 109 -9.38 9.22 -20.57
C SER A 109 -9.44 10.48 -19.71
N GLU A 110 -9.63 11.64 -20.34
CA GLU A 110 -9.87 12.91 -19.65
C GLU A 110 -11.30 13.01 -19.07
N GLU A 111 -12.19 12.11 -19.51
CA GLU A 111 -13.54 11.94 -18.99
C GLU A 111 -13.56 10.80 -17.98
N GLY A 112 -13.80 11.14 -16.71
CA GLY A 112 -13.84 10.17 -15.62
C GLY A 112 -13.90 10.83 -14.23
N PRO A 113 -14.10 10.02 -13.18
CA PRO A 113 -13.98 10.49 -11.80
C PRO A 113 -12.53 10.92 -11.47
N ASP A 114 -12.36 11.62 -10.34
CA ASP A 114 -11.04 12.04 -9.87
C ASP A 114 -10.10 10.84 -9.72
N ALA A 115 -8.86 10.99 -10.19
CA ALA A 115 -7.85 9.94 -10.15
C ALA A 115 -6.49 10.47 -9.67
N LEU A 116 -5.79 9.63 -8.91
CA LEU A 116 -4.40 9.82 -8.52
C LEU A 116 -3.56 8.75 -9.22
N ARG A 117 -2.70 9.17 -10.16
CA ARG A 117 -1.71 8.30 -10.79
C ARG A 117 -0.31 8.63 -10.27
N VAL A 118 0.42 7.60 -9.85
CA VAL A 118 1.75 7.73 -9.25
C VAL A 118 2.70 6.73 -9.91
N THR A 119 3.81 7.23 -10.42
CA THR A 119 4.91 6.41 -10.94
C THR A 119 6.00 6.33 -9.87
N ILE A 120 6.34 5.12 -9.45
CA ILE A 120 7.36 4.88 -8.41
C ILE A 120 8.41 3.88 -8.87
N THR A 121 9.63 4.06 -8.37
CA THR A 121 10.72 3.13 -8.65
C THR A 121 10.44 1.74 -8.05
N PRO A 122 11.04 0.66 -8.58
CA PRO A 122 10.92 -0.68 -8.01
C PRO A 122 11.34 -0.74 -6.54
N MET A 123 12.33 0.06 -6.16
CA MET A 123 12.81 0.17 -4.78
C MET A 123 11.74 0.81 -3.87
N ALA A 124 11.13 1.92 -4.31
CA ALA A 124 10.04 2.56 -3.57
C ALA A 124 8.81 1.65 -3.48
N ALA A 125 8.52 0.88 -4.53
CA ALA A 125 7.44 -0.10 -4.54
C ALA A 125 7.68 -1.24 -3.53
N ARG A 126 8.88 -1.84 -3.48
CA ARG A 126 9.23 -2.83 -2.43
C ARG A 126 9.11 -2.24 -1.03
N ALA A 127 9.55 -0.99 -0.85
CA ALA A 127 9.45 -0.33 0.43
C ALA A 127 7.99 -0.08 0.85
N PHE A 128 7.15 0.35 -0.10
CA PHE A 128 5.72 0.52 0.08
C PHE A 128 5.04 -0.79 0.50
N VAL A 129 5.31 -1.89 -0.21
CA VAL A 129 4.76 -3.22 0.11
C VAL A 129 5.08 -3.61 1.56
N ALA A 130 6.35 -3.49 1.96
CA ALA A 130 6.78 -3.83 3.31
C ALA A 130 6.08 -2.98 4.38
N ARG A 131 5.99 -1.66 4.17
CA ARG A 131 5.34 -0.73 5.10
C ARG A 131 3.83 -0.95 5.15
N ALA A 132 3.16 -1.16 4.01
CA ALA A 132 1.73 -1.43 3.93
C ALA A 132 1.35 -2.70 4.70
N ARG A 133 2.10 -3.80 4.51
CA ARG A 133 1.93 -5.05 5.27
C ARG A 133 2.05 -4.80 6.78
N ARG A 134 3.05 -4.04 7.23
CA ARG A 134 3.24 -3.68 8.65
C ARG A 134 2.07 -2.83 9.18
N VAL A 135 1.62 -1.81 8.44
CA VAL A 135 0.51 -0.91 8.86
C VAL A 135 -0.82 -1.66 8.96
N VAL A 136 -1.13 -2.52 7.98
CA VAL A 136 -2.33 -3.37 7.98
C VAL A 136 -2.29 -4.35 9.17
N ALA A 137 -1.13 -4.95 9.44
CA ALA A 137 -0.91 -5.87 10.56
C ALA A 137 -0.88 -5.20 11.93
N ALA A 138 -0.54 -3.90 12.01
CA ALA A 138 -0.55 -3.11 13.25
C ALA A 138 -1.97 -2.76 13.73
N GLY A 139 -3.01 -3.14 12.98
CA GLY A 139 -4.41 -3.12 13.43
C GLY A 139 -4.81 -4.32 14.27
N ARG A 140 -3.92 -5.29 14.46
CA ARG A 140 -4.18 -6.47 15.28
C ARG A 140 -4.13 -6.07 16.77
N PRO A 141 -5.08 -6.52 17.60
CA PRO A 141 -4.98 -6.29 19.04
C PRO A 141 -3.63 -6.78 19.54
N SER A 142 -2.96 -5.96 20.35
CA SER A 142 -1.70 -6.34 20.99
C SER A 142 -1.95 -7.47 21.98
N CYS A 143 -1.09 -8.49 21.98
CA CYS A 143 -1.12 -9.55 22.97
C CYS A 143 -1.01 -8.93 24.38
N PRO A 144 -1.94 -9.20 25.31
CA PRO A 144 -1.92 -8.60 26.65
C PRO A 144 -0.70 -9.02 27.48
N LEU A 145 0.03 -10.05 27.03
CA LEU A 145 1.18 -10.60 27.75
C LEU A 145 2.51 -10.09 27.22
N CYS A 146 2.71 -9.96 25.91
CA CYS A 146 4.00 -9.56 25.34
C CYS A 146 3.95 -8.27 24.53
N SER A 147 2.78 -7.62 24.40
CA SER A 147 2.52 -6.43 23.58
C SER A 147 2.80 -6.58 22.08
N LEU A 148 3.16 -7.77 21.60
CA LEU A 148 3.31 -8.07 20.18
C LEU A 148 1.93 -8.24 19.50
N PRO A 149 1.79 -7.94 18.19
CA PRO A 149 0.53 -8.13 17.47
C PRO A 149 0.03 -9.59 17.49
N LEU A 150 -1.27 -9.81 17.73
CA LEU A 150 -1.89 -11.15 17.68
C LEU A 150 -2.10 -11.61 16.23
N ASP A 151 -1.67 -12.82 15.88
CA ASP A 151 -1.90 -13.42 14.56
C ASP A 151 -3.30 -14.09 14.46
N PRO A 152 -4.01 -14.00 13.33
CA PRO A 152 -5.32 -14.66 13.14
C PRO A 152 -5.29 -16.19 13.22
N VAL A 153 -4.17 -16.85 12.91
CA VAL A 153 -4.03 -18.32 13.00
C VAL A 153 -3.55 -18.76 14.40
N GLY A 154 -3.17 -17.81 15.25
CA GLY A 154 -2.72 -18.03 16.62
C GLY A 154 -1.39 -17.35 16.90
N HIS A 155 -1.28 -16.70 18.06
CA HIS A 155 -0.08 -15.98 18.48
C HIS A 155 0.77 -16.83 19.45
N VAL A 156 2.01 -17.10 19.05
CA VAL A 156 3.02 -17.73 19.91
C VAL A 156 3.62 -16.67 20.83
N CYS A 157 3.09 -16.55 22.06
CA CYS A 157 3.57 -15.55 23.02
C CYS A 157 4.91 -15.99 23.64
N PRO A 158 6.03 -15.25 23.46
CA PRO A 158 7.31 -15.59 24.09
C PRO A 158 7.24 -15.61 25.63
N ARG A 159 6.30 -14.87 26.24
CA ARG A 159 6.07 -14.89 27.69
C ARG A 159 5.31 -16.13 28.18
N GLN A 160 4.55 -16.81 27.32
CA GLN A 160 3.89 -18.07 27.67
C GLN A 160 4.74 -19.29 27.32
N ASN A 161 5.62 -19.20 26.32
CA ASN A 161 6.37 -20.34 25.78
C ASN A 161 7.71 -20.67 26.46
N GLY A 162 7.99 -20.11 27.64
CA GLY A 162 8.98 -20.64 28.58
C GLY A 162 10.44 -20.83 28.11
N TYR A 163 10.81 -20.45 26.89
CA TYR A 163 12.14 -20.75 26.33
C TYR A 163 13.14 -19.65 26.66
N ARG A 164 13.52 -19.59 27.95
CA ARG A 164 14.83 -19.11 28.41
C ARG A 164 15.26 -19.94 29.61
N ARG A 165 15.93 -21.06 29.34
CA ARG A 165 17.12 -21.51 30.06
C ARG A 165 18.17 -21.91 29.04
#